data_AF-A0A937C9I0-F1
#
_entry.id   AF-A0A937C9I0-F1
#
_cell.length_a   1.000
_cell.length_b   1.000
_cell.length_c   1.000
_cell.angle_alpha   90.00
_cell.angle_beta   90.00
_cell.angle_gamma   90.00
#
_symmetry.space_group_name_H-M   'P 1'
#
loop_
_entity.id
_entity.type
_entity.pdbx_description
1 polymer ?
#
loop_
_entity_poly.entity_id
_entity_poly.type
_entity_poly.pdbx_seq_one_letter_code
_entity_poly.pdbx_strand_id
1 'polypeptide(L)'
;MKKILIVFTLIYQTSFAQNKKSNDPVLKSIKANVEYLASDKLEGRRTGTAGEKLAYDYIEKKFKQAGLKAAGDNGTFIQAFEVNDGKKLTKDTKFSVNDVPLKLYEDWFPLSFSKTGSFAYTFSKTAKYKVTLLQVDLAAAMEESKTNPHFNLDDYLQTAIKEAAKDGIEAVVFIILRQPRMACNTMPKQN
;
A
#
# COMPACT_ATOMS: atom_id res chain seq x y z
N MET A 1 -6.30 -34.07 62.56
CA MET A 1 -5.13 -33.20 62.27
C MET A 1 -4.67 -33.30 60.80
N LYS A 2 -4.57 -34.51 60.22
CA LYS A 2 -4.16 -34.71 58.80
C LYS A 2 -5.01 -33.98 57.74
N LYS A 3 -6.32 -33.84 57.97
CA LYS A 3 -7.24 -33.13 57.06
C LYS A 3 -7.07 -31.60 57.07
N ILE A 4 -6.66 -31.02 58.20
CA ILE A 4 -6.37 -29.57 58.31
C ILE A 4 -5.07 -29.22 57.57
N LEU A 5 -4.08 -30.13 57.62
CA LEU A 5 -2.80 -29.95 56.93
C LEU A 5 -2.97 -29.97 55.40
N ILE A 6 -3.86 -30.82 54.87
CA ILE A 6 -4.17 -30.88 53.43
C ILE A 6 -4.85 -29.59 52.93
N VAL A 7 -5.73 -28.98 53.72
CA VAL A 7 -6.40 -27.72 53.35
C VAL A 7 -5.39 -26.57 53.27
N PHE A 8 -4.42 -26.52 54.18
CA PHE A 8 -3.38 -25.49 54.17
C PHE A 8 -2.43 -25.63 52.97
N THR A 9 -2.10 -26.85 52.55
CA THR A 9 -1.27 -27.10 51.35
C THR A 9 -2.00 -26.76 50.05
N LEU A 10 -3.32 -26.93 49.99
CA LEU A 10 -4.11 -26.60 48.79
C LEU A 10 -4.25 -25.08 48.58
N ILE A 11 -4.29 -24.30 49.66
CA ILE A 11 -4.33 -22.83 49.61
C ILE A 11 -2.98 -22.24 49.17
N TYR A 12 -1.86 -22.91 49.45
CA TYR A 12 -0.53 -22.48 48.98
C TYR A 12 -0.39 -22.53 47.46
N GLN A 13 -1.09 -23.43 46.77
CA GLN A 13 -0.99 -23.61 45.32
C GLN A 13 -1.75 -22.52 44.53
N THR A 14 -2.68 -21.78 45.15
CA THR A 14 -3.40 -20.70 44.46
C THR A 14 -2.61 -19.40 44.36
N SER A 15 -1.48 -19.27 45.05
CA SER A 15 -0.68 -18.04 45.06
C SER A 15 0.30 -17.89 43.88
N PHE A 16 0.57 -18.97 43.14
CA PHE A 16 1.57 -18.97 42.04
C PHE A 16 0.99 -18.82 40.62
N ALA A 17 -0.33 -18.65 40.46
CA ALA A 17 -0.99 -18.61 39.14
C ALA A 17 -1.40 -17.19 38.66
N GLN A 18 -0.71 -16.13 39.13
CA GLN A 18 -0.94 -14.79 38.58
C GLN A 18 -0.26 -14.66 37.21
N ASN A 19 -1.00 -14.97 36.14
CA ASN A 19 -0.66 -14.56 34.78
C ASN A 19 -0.59 -13.02 34.76
N LYS A 20 0.63 -12.47 34.86
CA LYS A 20 0.87 -11.04 34.69
C LYS A 20 0.60 -10.70 33.22
N LYS A 21 -0.65 -10.36 32.89
CA LYS A 21 -0.91 -9.53 31.70
C LYS A 21 0.01 -8.32 31.84
N SER A 22 0.86 -8.07 30.85
CA SER A 22 1.81 -6.95 30.88
C SER A 22 1.02 -5.64 30.97
N ASN A 23 0.81 -5.13 32.18
CA ASN A 23 0.29 -3.78 32.43
C ASN A 23 1.40 -2.76 32.17
N ASP A 24 2.08 -2.89 31.03
CA ASP A 24 3.09 -1.93 30.61
C ASP A 24 2.37 -0.67 30.11
N PRO A 25 2.49 0.46 30.82
CA PRO A 25 1.86 1.72 30.42
C PRO A 25 2.32 2.18 29.03
N VAL A 26 3.56 1.84 28.66
CA VAL A 26 4.14 2.18 27.36
C VAL A 26 3.45 1.39 26.25
N LEU A 27 3.31 0.06 26.41
CA LEU A 27 2.60 -0.78 25.45
C LEU A 27 1.15 -0.32 25.25
N LYS A 28 0.46 0.05 26.32
CA LYS A 28 -0.91 0.57 26.26
C LYS A 28 -0.98 1.89 25.50
N SER A 29 -0.02 2.79 25.72
CA SER A 29 0.08 4.08 25.02
C SER A 29 0.34 3.89 23.53
N ILE A 30 1.30 3.03 23.16
CA ILE A 30 1.60 2.70 21.76
C ILE A 30 0.37 2.15 21.07
N LYS A 31 -0.29 1.15 21.69
CA LYS A 31 -1.51 0.55 21.14
C LYS A 31 -2.60 1.58 20.90
N ALA A 32 -2.87 2.46 21.87
CA ALA A 32 -3.88 3.51 21.72
C ALA A 32 -3.54 4.51 20.58
N ASN A 33 -2.27 4.86 20.41
CA ASN A 33 -1.83 5.73 19.31
C ASN A 33 -2.03 5.05 17.95
N VAL A 34 -1.63 3.78 17.81
CA VAL A 34 -1.80 3.02 16.58
C VAL A 34 -3.29 2.83 16.27
N GLU A 35 -4.10 2.47 17.26
CA GLU A 35 -5.55 2.31 17.11
C GLU A 35 -6.21 3.60 16.61
N TYR A 36 -5.89 4.76 17.19
CA TYR A 36 -6.44 6.02 16.72
C TYR A 36 -5.97 6.35 15.30
N LEU A 37 -4.66 6.33 15.05
CA LEU A 37 -4.11 6.72 13.76
C LEU A 37 -4.59 5.80 12.65
N ALA A 38 -4.78 4.50 12.91
CA ALA A 38 -5.29 3.53 11.95
C ALA A 38 -6.83 3.37 11.97
N SER A 39 -7.56 4.19 12.73
CA SER A 39 -9.02 4.08 12.82
C SER A 39 -9.72 4.58 11.55
N ASP A 40 -10.91 4.01 11.30
CA ASP A 40 -11.80 4.42 10.21
C ASP A 40 -12.19 5.90 10.28
N LYS A 41 -12.11 6.52 11.47
CA LYS A 41 -12.39 7.95 11.67
C LYS A 41 -11.52 8.86 10.80
N LEU A 42 -10.31 8.42 10.45
CA LEU A 42 -9.43 9.20 9.58
C LEU A 42 -9.75 8.99 8.10
N GLU A 43 -10.48 7.93 7.72
CA GLU A 43 -10.80 7.58 6.33
C GLU A 43 -9.55 7.47 5.41
N GLY A 44 -8.37 7.25 6.03
CA GLY A 44 -7.06 7.28 5.38
C GLY A 44 -6.19 8.47 5.81
N ARG A 45 -4.92 8.49 5.42
CA ARG A 45 -3.96 9.56 5.77
C ARG A 45 -3.13 10.00 4.57
N ARG A 46 -3.74 9.98 3.39
CA ARG A 46 -3.10 10.43 2.15
C ARG A 46 -2.84 11.93 2.25
N THR A 47 -1.71 12.39 1.72
CA THR A 47 -1.34 13.81 1.75
C THR A 47 -2.43 14.69 1.15
N GLY A 48 -2.72 15.81 1.80
CA GLY A 48 -3.74 16.77 1.43
C GLY A 48 -5.18 16.38 1.78
N THR A 49 -5.43 15.22 2.44
CA THR A 49 -6.79 14.83 2.82
C THR A 49 -7.17 15.29 4.22
N ALA A 50 -8.48 15.31 4.52
CA ALA A 50 -8.99 15.61 5.86
C ALA A 50 -8.46 14.63 6.93
N GLY A 51 -8.24 13.37 6.55
CA GLY A 51 -7.67 12.35 7.42
C GLY A 51 -6.22 12.61 7.83
N GLU A 52 -5.39 13.11 6.91
CA GLU A 52 -4.04 13.60 7.24
C GLU A 52 -4.12 14.75 8.25
N LYS A 53 -5.06 15.68 8.07
CA LYS A 53 -5.25 16.79 9.01
C LYS A 53 -5.54 16.29 10.44
N LEU A 54 -6.47 15.36 10.57
CA LEU A 54 -6.80 14.75 11.86
C LEU A 54 -5.62 13.98 12.47
N ALA A 55 -4.77 13.39 11.64
CA ALA A 55 -3.57 12.71 12.09
C ALA A 55 -2.52 13.68 12.65
N TYR A 56 -2.20 14.77 11.93
CA TYR A 56 -1.21 15.72 12.44
C TYR A 56 -1.74 16.47 13.66
N ASP A 57 -3.03 16.84 13.71
CA ASP A 57 -3.64 17.49 14.89
C ASP A 57 -3.50 16.58 16.13
N TYR A 58 -3.68 15.26 15.95
CA TYR A 58 -3.49 14.27 17.01
C TYR A 58 -2.03 14.18 17.47
N ILE A 59 -1.08 14.12 16.53
CA ILE A 59 0.35 14.03 16.82
C ILE A 59 0.82 15.31 17.52
N GLU A 60 0.42 16.48 17.04
CA GLU A 60 0.72 17.77 17.67
C GLU A 60 0.25 17.79 19.13
N LYS A 61 -0.98 17.34 19.39
CA LYS A 61 -1.51 17.23 20.75
C LYS A 61 -0.64 16.32 21.63
N LYS A 62 -0.18 15.18 21.10
CA LYS A 62 0.72 14.27 21.84
C LYS A 62 2.08 14.90 22.11
N PHE A 63 2.64 15.65 21.16
CA PHE A 63 3.91 16.36 21.35
C PHE A 63 3.80 17.47 22.40
N LYS A 64 2.71 18.25 22.38
CA LYS A 64 2.41 19.23 23.43
C LYS A 64 2.29 18.58 24.81
N GLN A 65 1.59 17.45 24.90
CA GLN A 65 1.46 16.68 26.16
C GLN A 65 2.80 16.14 26.67
N ALA A 66 3.72 15.81 25.77
CA ALA A 66 5.07 15.36 26.11
C ALA A 66 6.03 16.51 26.45
N GLY A 67 5.59 17.77 26.37
CA GLY A 67 6.43 18.94 26.67
C GLY A 67 7.47 19.26 25.60
N LEU A 68 7.29 18.74 24.37
CA LEU A 68 8.19 19.05 23.26
C LEU A 68 8.03 20.49 22.82
N LYS A 69 9.13 21.10 22.37
CA LYS A 69 9.12 22.42 21.74
C LYS A 69 8.82 22.27 20.26
N ALA A 70 8.01 23.19 19.75
CA ALA A 70 7.72 23.32 18.34
C ALA A 70 8.99 23.69 17.55
N ALA A 71 9.18 23.07 16.38
CA ALA A 71 10.36 23.24 15.52
C ALA A 71 10.01 23.32 14.03
N GLY A 72 8.73 23.43 13.69
CA GLY A 72 8.23 23.67 12.34
C GLY A 72 8.12 25.16 12.03
N ASP A 73 7.38 25.44 10.95
CA ASP A 73 7.22 26.78 10.40
C ASP A 73 6.61 27.73 11.42
N ASN A 74 7.16 28.95 11.51
CA ASN A 74 6.72 30.00 12.42
C ASN A 74 6.59 29.57 13.89
N GLY A 75 7.41 28.62 14.34
CA GLY A 75 7.37 28.12 15.71
C GLY A 75 6.18 27.21 16.01
N THR A 76 5.61 26.57 14.99
CA THR A 76 4.58 25.53 15.12
C THR A 76 5.19 24.12 15.12
N PHE A 77 4.38 23.07 15.26
CA PHE A 77 4.85 21.68 15.09
C PHE A 77 4.82 21.21 13.63
N ILE A 78 4.42 22.07 12.69
CA ILE A 78 4.13 21.72 11.31
C ILE A 78 5.14 22.36 10.39
N GLN A 79 5.73 21.58 9.50
CA GLN A 79 6.57 22.06 8.41
C GLN A 79 5.89 21.72 7.09
N ALA A 80 5.44 22.74 6.37
CA ALA A 80 4.80 22.55 5.08
C ALA A 80 5.87 22.31 3.99
N PHE A 81 5.59 21.37 3.11
CA PHE A 81 6.39 21.13 1.91
C PHE A 81 5.49 20.72 0.75
N GLU A 82 5.94 20.98 -0.46
CA GLU A 82 5.20 20.61 -1.66
C GLU A 82 5.37 19.11 -1.94
N VAL A 83 4.26 18.45 -2.22
CA VAL A 83 4.23 17.04 -2.61
C VAL A 83 3.64 16.92 -4.00
N ASN A 84 4.34 16.20 -4.87
CA ASN A 84 3.79 15.80 -6.16
C ASN A 84 2.87 14.60 -5.93
N ASP A 85 1.56 14.86 -5.89
CA ASP A 85 0.51 13.85 -5.66
C ASP A 85 0.20 13.00 -6.91
N GLY A 86 1.10 13.01 -7.89
CA GLY A 86 0.94 12.31 -9.17
C GLY A 86 0.03 13.05 -10.14
N LYS A 87 -0.59 12.30 -11.06
CA LYS A 87 -1.45 12.85 -12.12
C LYS A 87 -2.92 12.64 -11.80
N LYS A 88 -3.70 13.71 -11.90
CA LYS A 88 -5.16 13.66 -11.81
C LYS A 88 -5.75 13.30 -13.17
N LEU A 89 -6.56 12.25 -13.22
CA LEU A 89 -7.29 11.90 -14.44
C LEU A 89 -8.40 12.90 -14.72
N THR A 90 -8.52 13.28 -15.99
CA THR A 90 -9.59 14.16 -16.49
C THR A 90 -10.71 13.33 -17.10
N LYS A 91 -11.89 13.92 -17.25
CA LYS A 91 -13.05 13.27 -17.91
C LYS A 91 -12.78 12.84 -19.36
N ASP A 92 -11.76 13.42 -19.97
CA ASP A 92 -11.34 13.12 -21.36
C ASP A 92 -10.36 11.95 -21.45
N THR A 93 -9.99 11.34 -20.32
CA THR A 93 -9.14 10.14 -20.28
C THR A 93 -9.90 8.96 -20.87
N LYS A 94 -9.56 8.58 -22.10
CA LYS A 94 -10.24 7.53 -22.87
C LYS A 94 -9.23 6.57 -23.47
N PHE A 95 -9.61 5.31 -23.54
CA PHE A 95 -8.88 4.28 -24.26
C PHE A 95 -9.89 3.41 -24.99
N SER A 96 -9.59 3.08 -26.25
CA SER A 96 -10.48 2.30 -27.10
C SER A 96 -9.66 1.37 -27.98
N VAL A 97 -10.18 0.18 -28.21
CA VAL A 97 -9.58 -0.83 -29.09
C VAL A 97 -10.62 -1.19 -30.15
N ASN A 98 -10.28 -1.02 -31.42
CA ASN A 98 -11.22 -1.20 -32.54
C ASN A 98 -12.54 -0.42 -32.34
N ASP A 99 -12.43 0.85 -31.94
CA ASP A 99 -13.55 1.74 -31.64
C ASP A 99 -14.47 1.30 -30.48
N VAL A 100 -14.12 0.22 -29.77
CA VAL A 100 -14.80 -0.20 -28.54
C VAL A 100 -14.18 0.54 -27.36
N PRO A 101 -14.93 1.41 -26.65
CA PRO A 101 -14.41 2.11 -25.48
C PRO A 101 -14.22 1.14 -24.31
N LEU A 102 -13.08 1.25 -23.63
CA LEU A 102 -12.76 0.48 -22.44
C LEU A 102 -13.04 1.30 -21.17
N LYS A 103 -13.58 0.65 -20.15
CA LYS A 103 -13.94 1.30 -18.89
C LYS A 103 -12.71 1.53 -18.02
N LEU A 104 -12.54 2.79 -17.61
CA LEU A 104 -11.48 3.18 -16.68
C LEU A 104 -11.67 2.47 -15.32
N TYR A 105 -10.59 1.94 -14.76
CA TYR A 105 -10.51 1.15 -13.52
C TYR A 105 -11.19 -0.23 -13.52
N GLU A 106 -11.97 -0.57 -14.55
CA GLU A 106 -12.48 -1.93 -14.75
C GLU A 106 -11.60 -2.68 -15.77
N ASP A 107 -11.41 -2.10 -16.95
CA ASP A 107 -10.70 -2.72 -18.07
C ASP A 107 -9.24 -2.24 -18.17
N TRP A 108 -8.97 -1.00 -17.73
CA TRP A 108 -7.65 -0.39 -17.84
C TRP A 108 -7.46 0.77 -16.86
N PHE A 109 -6.22 1.13 -16.59
CA PHE A 109 -5.86 2.36 -15.89
C PHE A 109 -4.52 2.89 -16.42
N PRO A 110 -4.35 4.21 -16.55
CA PRO A 110 -3.06 4.80 -16.90
C PRO A 110 -2.10 4.76 -15.70
N LEU A 111 -0.81 4.61 -15.98
CA LEU A 111 0.23 4.67 -14.94
C LEU A 111 0.46 6.13 -14.52
N SER A 112 0.89 6.34 -13.28
CA SER A 112 1.13 7.67 -12.69
C SER A 112 2.11 8.52 -13.51
N PHE A 113 3.06 7.88 -14.17
CA PHE A 113 4.08 8.49 -15.03
C PHE A 113 3.71 8.52 -16.53
N SER A 114 2.53 8.06 -16.94
CA SER A 114 2.10 8.10 -18.34
C SER A 114 2.02 9.54 -18.88
N LYS A 115 2.55 9.78 -20.08
CA LYS A 115 2.51 11.12 -20.73
C LYS A 115 1.06 11.52 -21.06
N THR A 116 0.75 12.80 -20.92
CA THR A 116 -0.54 13.37 -21.37
C THR A 116 -0.50 13.56 -22.88
N GLY A 117 -1.50 13.06 -23.60
CA GLY A 117 -1.63 13.22 -25.05
C GLY A 117 -2.74 12.36 -25.64
N SER A 118 -2.94 12.49 -26.95
CA SER A 118 -3.79 11.60 -27.76
C SER A 118 -2.91 10.83 -28.72
N PHE A 119 -3.17 9.54 -28.86
CA PHE A 119 -2.45 8.66 -29.75
C PHE A 119 -3.41 7.62 -30.33
N ALA A 120 -3.40 7.45 -31.65
CA ALA A 120 -4.19 6.45 -32.37
C ALA A 120 -3.27 5.70 -33.34
N TYR A 121 -3.39 4.38 -33.37
CA TYR A 121 -2.58 3.54 -34.25
C TYR A 121 -3.40 2.37 -34.77
N THR A 122 -3.31 2.16 -36.08
CA THR A 122 -3.88 1.00 -36.77
C THR A 122 -2.74 0.08 -37.17
N PHE A 123 -2.80 -1.18 -36.75
CA PHE A 123 -1.81 -2.18 -37.12
C PHE A 123 -1.81 -2.37 -38.64
N SER A 124 -0.64 -2.18 -39.27
CA SER A 124 -0.42 -2.44 -40.68
C SER A 124 0.64 -3.52 -40.83
N LYS A 125 0.47 -4.42 -41.80
CA LYS A 125 1.41 -5.52 -42.07
C LYS A 125 2.78 -5.04 -42.56
N THR A 126 2.86 -3.80 -43.07
CA THR A 126 4.05 -3.29 -43.77
C THR A 126 4.75 -2.17 -42.99
N ALA A 127 4.08 -1.56 -42.02
CA ALA A 127 4.66 -0.50 -41.20
C ALA A 127 5.32 -1.08 -39.94
N LYS A 128 6.43 -0.48 -39.51
CA LYS A 128 7.02 -0.78 -38.20
C LYS A 128 5.99 -0.46 -37.10
N TYR A 129 5.87 -1.36 -36.12
CA TYR A 129 4.97 -1.18 -34.99
C TYR A 129 5.40 0.03 -34.16
N LYS A 130 4.44 0.92 -33.86
CA LYS A 130 4.63 2.06 -32.95
C LYS A 130 3.96 1.84 -31.58
N VAL A 131 3.19 0.78 -31.46
CA VAL A 131 2.56 0.32 -30.22
C VAL A 131 3.06 -1.07 -29.91
N THR A 132 3.42 -1.32 -28.66
CA THR A 132 3.73 -2.66 -28.18
C THR A 132 2.84 -3.05 -27.01
N LEU A 133 2.53 -4.34 -26.93
CA LEU A 133 1.84 -4.96 -25.80
C LEU A 133 2.89 -5.70 -25.00
N LEU A 134 3.27 -5.16 -23.84
CA LEU A 134 4.20 -5.84 -22.93
C LEU A 134 3.41 -6.65 -21.92
N GLN A 135 3.69 -7.94 -21.88
CA GLN A 135 3.14 -8.81 -20.85
C GLN A 135 3.98 -8.61 -19.59
N VAL A 136 3.32 -8.18 -18.51
CA VAL A 136 3.97 -8.15 -17.20
C VAL A 136 3.81 -9.54 -16.61
N ASP A 137 4.89 -10.31 -16.61
CA ASP A 137 4.93 -11.54 -15.84
C ASP A 137 5.08 -11.20 -14.35
N LEU A 138 3.94 -11.20 -13.67
CA LEU A 138 3.89 -10.93 -12.24
C LEU A 138 4.71 -11.95 -11.45
N ALA A 139 4.89 -13.18 -11.95
CA ALA A 139 5.71 -14.19 -11.28
C ALA A 139 7.21 -13.84 -11.35
N ALA A 140 7.69 -13.38 -12.51
CA ALA A 140 9.08 -12.92 -12.68
C ALA A 140 9.37 -11.67 -11.83
N ALA A 141 8.45 -10.69 -11.85
CA ALA A 141 8.55 -9.50 -11.00
C ALA A 141 8.55 -9.85 -9.50
N MET A 142 7.75 -10.84 -9.09
CA MET A 142 7.74 -11.32 -7.70
C MET A 142 9.01 -12.09 -7.32
N GLU A 143 9.62 -12.84 -8.22
CA GLU A 143 10.89 -13.54 -7.93
C GLU A 143 12.05 -12.56 -7.76
N GLU A 144 12.09 -11.51 -8.58
CA GLU A 144 13.04 -10.40 -8.41
C GLU A 144 12.80 -9.65 -7.09
N SER A 145 11.54 -9.44 -6.69
CA SER A 145 11.21 -8.81 -5.41
C SER A 145 11.68 -9.58 -4.17
N LYS A 146 11.77 -10.92 -4.25
CA LYS A 146 12.25 -11.75 -3.14
C LYS A 146 13.75 -11.60 -2.90
N THR A 147 14.51 -11.32 -3.96
CA THR A 147 15.96 -11.25 -3.94
C THR A 147 16.48 -9.81 -3.86
N ASN A 148 15.65 -8.83 -4.21
CA ASN A 148 15.98 -7.42 -4.18
C ASN A 148 15.08 -6.64 -3.19
N PRO A 149 15.57 -6.29 -1.99
CA PRO A 149 14.82 -5.49 -1.02
C PRO A 149 14.52 -4.05 -1.49
N HIS A 150 15.13 -3.61 -2.60
CA HIS A 150 14.86 -2.35 -3.26
C HIS A 150 13.98 -2.48 -4.51
N PHE A 151 13.37 -3.65 -4.76
CA PHE A 151 12.52 -3.84 -5.93
C PHE A 151 11.37 -2.82 -5.93
N ASN A 152 11.31 -2.03 -7.01
CA ASN A 152 10.27 -1.06 -7.26
C ASN A 152 9.64 -1.36 -8.62
N LEU A 153 8.36 -1.67 -8.61
CA LEU A 153 7.60 -1.98 -9.82
C LEU A 153 7.63 -0.81 -10.82
N ASP A 154 7.59 0.44 -10.34
CA ASP A 154 7.60 1.61 -11.21
C ASP A 154 8.92 1.74 -11.97
N ASP A 155 10.05 1.42 -11.33
CA ASP A 155 11.37 1.46 -11.96
C ASP A 155 11.53 0.34 -12.99
N TYR A 156 11.00 -0.85 -12.67
CA TYR A 156 10.94 -1.98 -13.61
C TYR A 156 10.14 -1.62 -14.87
N LEU A 157 8.92 -1.08 -14.71
CA LEU A 157 8.07 -0.67 -15.82
C LEU A 157 8.70 0.48 -16.64
N GLN A 158 9.31 1.47 -15.97
CA GLN A 158 10.00 2.56 -16.64
C GLN A 158 11.20 2.08 -17.46
N THR A 159 11.93 1.08 -16.97
CA THR A 159 13.06 0.48 -17.72
C THR A 159 12.54 -0.22 -18.98
N ALA A 160 11.47 -1.01 -18.88
CA ALA A 160 10.84 -1.65 -20.02
C ALA A 160 10.33 -0.62 -21.06
N ILE A 161 9.75 0.49 -20.62
CA ILE A 161 9.33 1.59 -21.51
C ILE A 161 10.52 2.22 -22.22
N LYS A 162 11.62 2.50 -21.51
CA LYS A 162 12.83 3.08 -22.10
C LYS A 162 13.42 2.16 -23.17
N GLU A 163 13.44 0.86 -22.91
CA GLU A 163 13.94 -0.13 -23.87
C GLU A 163 13.05 -0.17 -25.12
N ALA A 164 11.72 -0.24 -24.94
CA ALA A 164 10.78 -0.16 -26.07
C ALA A 164 10.91 1.15 -26.87
N ALA A 165 11.15 2.28 -26.19
CA ALA A 165 11.31 3.58 -26.85
C ALA A 165 12.56 3.63 -27.76
N LYS A 166 13.64 2.91 -27.41
CA LYS A 166 14.84 2.79 -28.28
C LYS A 166 14.50 2.13 -29.62
N ASP A 167 13.51 1.24 -29.64
CA ASP A 167 13.02 0.59 -30.85
C ASP A 167 12.03 1.44 -31.67
N GLY A 168 11.76 2.68 -31.25
CA GLY A 168 10.82 3.58 -31.92
C GLY A 168 9.35 3.35 -31.54
N ILE A 169 9.10 2.66 -30.42
CA ILE A 169 7.75 2.54 -29.85
C ILE A 169 7.34 3.87 -29.22
N GLU A 170 6.13 4.32 -29.54
CA GLU A 170 5.55 5.58 -29.07
C GLU A 170 4.50 5.36 -27.96
N ALA A 171 3.91 4.15 -27.89
CA ALA A 171 2.98 3.77 -26.83
C ALA A 171 3.19 2.31 -26.36
N VAL A 172 3.12 2.11 -25.05
CA VAL A 172 3.25 0.79 -24.41
C VAL A 172 1.97 0.50 -23.63
N VAL A 173 1.37 -0.66 -23.85
CA VAL A 173 0.25 -1.15 -23.04
C VAL A 173 0.75 -2.37 -22.27
N PHE A 174 0.67 -2.31 -20.95
CA PHE A 174 0.98 -3.44 -20.10
C PHE A 174 -0.27 -4.29 -19.90
N ILE A 175 -0.14 -5.59 -20.17
CA ILE A 175 -1.21 -6.55 -19.97
C ILE A 175 -0.86 -7.41 -18.77
N ILE A 176 -1.76 -7.41 -17.78
CA ILE A 176 -1.66 -8.28 -16.61
C ILE A 176 -2.39 -9.57 -16.94
N LEU A 177 -1.66 -10.66 -17.10
CA LEU A 177 -2.26 -11.98 -17.18
C LEU A 177 -2.63 -12.42 -15.76
N ARG A 178 -3.92 -12.66 -15.49
CA ARG A 178 -4.29 -13.45 -14.32
C ARG A 178 -3.65 -14.82 -14.51
N GLN A 179 -2.64 -15.13 -13.72
CA GLN A 179 -2.22 -16.51 -13.52
C GLN A 179 -3.49 -17.31 -13.20
N PRO A 180 -3.72 -18.47 -13.85
CA PRO A 180 -4.85 -19.31 -13.49
C PRO A 180 -4.79 -19.51 -11.98
N ARG A 181 -5.87 -19.17 -11.25
CA ARG A 181 -5.95 -19.47 -9.83
C ARG A 181 -5.65 -20.97 -9.73
N MET A 182 -4.47 -21.32 -9.21
CA MET A 182 -4.20 -22.67 -8.78
C MET A 182 -5.39 -23.03 -7.91
N ALA A 183 -6.16 -24.03 -8.35
CA ALA A 183 -7.31 -24.51 -7.62
C ALA A 183 -6.87 -24.66 -6.17
N CYS A 184 -7.59 -24.00 -5.26
CA CYS A 184 -7.38 -24.15 -3.83
C CYS A 184 -7.57 -25.64 -3.54
N ASN A 185 -6.48 -26.40 -3.53
CA ASN A 185 -6.49 -27.77 -3.07
C ASN A 185 -6.92 -27.68 -1.61
N THR A 186 -8.13 -28.20 -1.39
CA THR A 186 -8.81 -28.35 -0.12
C THR A 186 -7.80 -28.69 0.98
N MET A 187 -7.67 -27.80 1.97
CA MET A 187 -7.03 -28.17 3.22
C MET A 187 -7.74 -29.41 3.78
N PRO A 188 -7.02 -30.48 4.16
CA PRO A 188 -7.64 -31.57 4.89
C PRO A 188 -8.16 -31.01 6.22
N LYS A 189 -9.45 -31.23 6.49
CA LYS A 189 -10.02 -30.97 7.81
C LYS A 189 -9.20 -31.75 8.84
N GLN A 190 -8.53 -31.03 9.73
CA GLN A 190 -8.01 -31.64 10.95
C GLN A 190 -9.23 -31.97 11.83
N ASN A 191 -9.45 -33.28 12.02
CA ASN A 191 -10.30 -33.82 13.08
C ASN A 191 -9.54 -33.81 14.40
#